data_AF-A0A383DRA6-F1
#
_entry.id   AF-A0A383DRA6-F1
#
_cell.length_a   1.000
_cell.length_b   1.000
_cell.length_c   1.000
_cell.angle_alpha   90.00
_cell.angle_beta   90.00
_cell.angle_gamma   90.00
#
_symmetry.space_group_name_H-M   'P 1'
#
loop_
_entity.id
_entity.type
_entity.pdbx_description
1 polymer ?
#
loop_
_entity_poly.entity_id
_entity_poly.type
_entity_poly.pdbx_seq_one_letter_code
_entity_poly.pdbx_strand_id
1 'polypeptide(L)'
;MRKSVAVFGTLFNNISVIRKDGSGGILNQIKVPLAYGPKQKFLARIDQETMDDASMALKLPRMGFEITSLEVDLNKKENKLNKITAAHATDSYKRQSIRAQTPYNIGMQLSILAKNQDDGLQILEQIVPYFQPDYSVTIKPIDGWSDYKQDVPIILNSVAIEDSYDGDFTT
;
A
#
# COMPACT_ATOMS: atom_id res chain seq x y z
N MET A 1 -8.46 -6.10 8.51
CA MET A 1 -7.14 -6.63 8.10
C MET A 1 -7.06 -6.93 6.61
N ARG A 2 -7.61 -8.05 6.08
CA ARG A 2 -7.53 -8.33 4.62
C ARG A 2 -8.09 -7.20 3.74
N LYS A 3 -9.24 -6.63 4.13
CA LYS A 3 -9.81 -5.45 3.44
C LYS A 3 -8.89 -4.23 3.49
N SER A 4 -8.24 -3.98 4.63
CA SER A 4 -7.26 -2.89 4.80
C SER A 4 -6.05 -3.06 3.89
N VAL A 5 -5.51 -4.29 3.78
CA VAL A 5 -4.42 -4.63 2.84
C VAL A 5 -4.86 -4.43 1.40
N ALA A 6 -6.07 -4.85 1.04
CA ALA A 6 -6.61 -4.65 -0.31
C ALA A 6 -6.79 -3.16 -0.64
N VAL A 7 -7.36 -2.37 0.27
CA VAL A 7 -7.55 -0.93 0.11
C VAL A 7 -6.20 -0.22 -0.06
N PHE A 8 -5.23 -0.52 0.80
CA PHE A 8 -3.87 0.03 0.67
C PHE A 8 -3.22 -0.36 -0.66
N GLY A 9 -3.34 -1.63 -1.05
CA GLY A 9 -2.85 -2.10 -2.35
C GLY A 9 -3.50 -1.37 -3.53
N THR A 10 -4.81 -1.15 -3.50
CA THR A 10 -5.51 -0.44 -4.58
C THR A 10 -5.09 1.02 -4.71
N LEU A 11 -4.73 1.67 -3.61
CA LEU A 11 -4.28 3.06 -3.60
C LEU A 11 -2.99 3.24 -4.44
N PHE A 12 -2.11 2.25 -4.45
CA PHE A 12 -0.80 2.32 -5.13
C PHE A 12 -0.68 1.39 -6.36
N ASN A 13 -1.79 0.81 -6.84
CA ASN A 13 -1.78 -0.17 -7.93
C ASN A 13 -1.63 0.45 -9.34
N ASN A 14 -1.55 1.78 -9.45
CA ASN A 14 -1.49 2.46 -10.74
C ASN A 14 -0.38 3.51 -10.83
N ILE A 15 0.83 3.10 -10.43
CA ILE A 15 2.04 3.90 -10.56
C ILE A 15 2.84 3.43 -11.77
N SER A 16 3.38 4.38 -12.53
CA SER A 16 4.22 4.10 -13.71
C SER A 16 5.43 5.00 -13.78
N VAL A 17 6.51 4.50 -14.37
CA VAL A 17 7.74 5.25 -14.62
C VAL A 17 7.89 5.49 -16.11
N ILE A 18 8.29 6.70 -16.49
CA ILE A 18 8.49 7.11 -17.88
C ILE A 18 9.98 7.25 -18.15
N ARG A 19 10.45 6.62 -19.22
CA ARG A 19 11.80 6.82 -19.76
C ARG A 19 11.72 7.70 -21.00
N LYS A 20 12.52 8.76 -21.02
CA LYS A 20 12.59 9.71 -22.12
C LYS A 20 13.85 9.49 -22.97
N ASP A 21 13.78 9.84 -24.24
CA ASP A 21 14.94 9.92 -25.12
C ASP A 21 15.69 11.26 -24.96
N GLY A 22 16.83 11.41 -25.65
CA GLY A 22 17.63 12.64 -25.61
C GLY A 22 16.98 13.88 -26.20
N SER A 23 15.84 13.73 -26.89
CA SER A 23 15.02 14.84 -27.41
C SER A 23 13.82 15.18 -26.52
N GLY A 24 13.64 14.45 -25.41
CA GLY A 24 12.52 14.59 -24.48
C GLY A 24 11.26 13.79 -24.84
N GLY A 25 11.30 13.00 -25.92
CA GLY A 25 10.23 12.10 -26.33
C GLY A 25 10.08 10.91 -25.38
N ILE A 26 8.85 10.40 -25.21
CA ILE A 26 8.59 9.22 -24.36
C ILE A 26 9.06 7.96 -25.10
N LEU A 27 10.09 7.31 -24.56
CA LEU A 27 10.69 6.11 -25.13
C LEU A 27 10.04 4.84 -24.58
N ASN A 28 9.70 4.84 -23.29
CA ASN A 28 9.02 3.71 -22.66
C ASN A 28 8.23 4.17 -21.43
N GLN A 29 7.10 3.52 -21.15
CA GLN A 29 6.35 3.68 -19.92
C GLN A 29 6.16 2.31 -19.28
N ILE A 30 6.66 2.15 -18.06
CA ILE A 30 6.68 0.88 -17.34
C ILE A 30 5.74 1.00 -16.15
N LYS A 31 4.71 0.13 -16.08
CA LYS A 31 3.86 0.02 -14.89
C LYS A 31 4.63 -0.68 -13.77
N VAL A 32 4.66 -0.07 -12.59
CA VAL A 32 5.39 -0.59 -11.44
C VAL A 32 4.55 -1.68 -10.76
N PRO A 33 5.03 -2.93 -10.68
CA PRO A 33 4.31 -3.99 -9.99
C PRO A 33 4.29 -3.73 -8.48
N LEU A 34 3.14 -3.98 -7.86
CA LEU A 34 2.93 -3.90 -6.42
C LEU A 34 2.60 -5.28 -5.85
N ALA A 35 3.23 -5.67 -4.74
CA ALA A 35 2.97 -6.93 -4.08
C ALA A 35 2.91 -6.80 -2.55
N TYR A 36 2.11 -7.65 -1.91
CA TYR A 36 2.09 -7.78 -0.45
C TYR A 36 3.15 -8.78 0.02
N GLY A 37 3.99 -8.37 0.96
CA GLY A 37 5.03 -9.22 1.55
C GLY A 37 6.15 -8.41 2.19
N PRO A 38 7.00 -9.05 3.01
CA PRO A 38 8.06 -8.35 3.71
C PRO A 38 9.16 -7.87 2.79
N LYS A 39 9.74 -6.69 3.07
CA LYS A 39 10.87 -6.11 2.29
C LYS A 39 11.99 -7.14 2.10
N GLN A 40 12.36 -7.85 3.17
CA GLN A 40 13.42 -8.87 3.16
C GLN A 40 13.18 -9.99 2.15
N LYS A 41 11.92 -10.39 1.93
CA LYS A 41 11.59 -11.44 0.95
C LYS A 41 11.83 -10.97 -0.48
N PHE A 42 11.62 -9.70 -0.76
CA PHE A 42 11.90 -9.15 -2.09
C PHE A 42 13.40 -8.99 -2.31
N LEU A 43 14.14 -8.51 -1.30
CA LEU A 43 15.60 -8.41 -1.34
C LEU A 43 16.27 -9.77 -1.54
N ALA A 44 15.91 -10.77 -0.72
CA ALA A 44 16.49 -12.11 -0.83
C ALA A 44 16.29 -12.77 -2.19
N ARG A 45 15.21 -12.41 -2.91
CA ARG A 45 15.00 -12.90 -4.27
C ARG A 45 15.84 -12.12 -5.29
N ILE A 46 16.01 -10.81 -5.12
CA ILE A 46 16.93 -10.01 -5.95
C ILE A 46 18.36 -10.54 -5.80
N ASP A 47 18.81 -10.83 -4.58
CA ASP A 47 20.17 -11.34 -4.30
C ASP A 47 20.40 -12.75 -4.89
N GLN A 48 19.35 -13.58 -4.95
CA GLN A 48 19.41 -14.89 -5.59
C GLN A 48 19.58 -14.81 -7.12
N GLU A 49 19.11 -13.73 -7.73
CA GLU A 49 19.14 -13.56 -9.19
C GLU A 49 20.49 -13.08 -9.71
N THR A 50 21.31 -12.47 -8.85
CA THR A 50 22.70 -12.12 -9.14
C THR A 50 23.63 -13.35 -9.19
N MET A 51 23.16 -14.54 -8.79
CA MET A 51 23.91 -15.79 -8.80
C MET A 51 23.50 -16.69 -9.98
N ASP A 52 24.18 -16.52 -11.12
CA ASP A 52 24.31 -17.44 -12.29
C ASP A 52 23.06 -18.07 -12.97
N ASP A 53 21.82 -17.86 -12.51
CA ASP A 53 20.61 -18.40 -13.14
C ASP A 53 19.56 -17.29 -13.38
N ALA A 54 19.86 -16.40 -14.34
CA ALA A 54 19.09 -15.20 -14.68
C ALA A 54 17.67 -15.46 -15.23
N SER A 55 17.19 -16.71 -15.23
CA SER A 55 15.89 -17.09 -15.79
C SER A 55 14.69 -16.68 -14.91
N MET A 56 14.92 -16.30 -13.64
CA MET A 56 13.87 -15.83 -12.71
C MET A 56 14.11 -14.42 -12.14
N ALA A 57 14.72 -13.52 -12.91
CA ALA A 57 14.98 -12.14 -12.47
C ALA A 57 13.70 -11.32 -12.15
N LEU A 58 13.55 -10.86 -10.91
CA LEU A 58 12.63 -9.84 -10.40
C LEU A 58 12.98 -8.51 -11.07
N LYS A 59 12.06 -8.11 -11.94
CA LYS A 59 12.14 -6.83 -12.62
C LYS A 59 11.97 -5.66 -11.63
N LEU A 60 12.92 -4.73 -11.68
CA LEU A 60 12.87 -3.39 -11.09
C LEU A 60 12.44 -2.35 -12.15
N PRO A 61 11.78 -1.25 -11.76
CA PRO A 61 11.37 -0.91 -10.39
C PRO A 61 10.17 -1.74 -9.91
N ARG A 62 10.04 -1.89 -8.59
CA ARG A 62 8.97 -2.65 -7.93
C ARG A 62 8.59 -2.02 -6.60
N MET A 63 7.31 -2.14 -6.25
CA MET A 63 6.82 -1.79 -4.92
C MET A 63 6.39 -3.03 -4.14
N GLY A 64 6.68 -3.03 -2.85
CA GLY A 64 6.25 -4.04 -1.89
C GLY A 64 5.62 -3.36 -0.69
N PHE A 65 4.61 -3.95 -0.08
CA PHE A 65 4.06 -3.40 1.15
C PHE A 65 3.69 -4.48 2.16
N GLU A 66 3.76 -4.11 3.44
CA GLU A 66 3.48 -4.99 4.55
C GLU A 66 2.84 -4.27 5.73
N ILE A 67 2.27 -5.06 6.65
CA ILE A 67 1.79 -4.57 7.95
C ILE A 67 2.99 -4.61 8.90
N THR A 68 3.28 -3.49 9.56
CA THR A 68 4.37 -3.38 10.54
C THR A 68 3.87 -3.41 11.98
N SER A 69 2.67 -2.88 12.25
CA SER A 69 2.09 -2.87 13.59
C SER A 69 0.57 -2.99 13.56
N LEU A 70 0.01 -3.44 14.69
CA LEU A 70 -1.42 -3.46 14.93
C LEU A 70 -1.69 -3.06 16.37
N GLU A 71 -2.25 -1.87 16.55
CA GLU A 71 -2.46 -1.27 17.87
C GLU A 71 -3.92 -0.90 18.07
N VAL A 72 -4.44 -1.09 19.27
CA VAL A 72 -5.81 -0.65 19.58
C VAL A 72 -5.82 0.86 19.72
N ASP A 73 -6.76 1.53 19.05
CA ASP A 73 -6.97 2.96 19.24
C ASP A 73 -7.77 3.20 20.52
N LEU A 74 -7.05 3.56 21.60
CA LEU A 74 -7.65 3.82 22.91
C LEU A 74 -8.43 5.15 22.97
N ASN A 75 -8.19 6.07 22.03
CA ASN A 75 -8.86 7.36 21.97
C ASN A 75 -10.25 7.25 21.31
N LYS A 76 -10.43 6.29 20.39
CA LYS A 76 -11.72 5.99 19.75
C LYS A 76 -12.53 4.94 20.51
N LYS A 77 -12.57 5.02 21.84
CA LYS A 77 -13.28 4.04 22.68
C LYS A 77 -14.80 4.19 22.54
N GLU A 78 -15.34 3.54 21.52
CA GLU A 78 -16.79 3.37 21.34
C GLU A 78 -17.39 2.59 22.52
N ASN A 79 -18.61 2.95 22.91
CA ASN A 79 -19.34 2.18 23.90
C ASN A 79 -19.59 0.77 23.35
N LYS A 80 -19.16 -0.28 24.07
CA LYS A 80 -19.30 -1.70 23.67
C LYS A 80 -20.75 -2.12 23.40
N LEU A 81 -21.72 -1.32 23.85
CA LEU A 81 -23.16 -1.53 23.67
C LEU A 81 -23.70 -0.88 22.39
N ASN A 82 -22.91 -0.08 21.66
CA ASN A 82 -23.34 0.54 20.40
C ASN A 82 -23.63 -0.54 19.35
N LYS A 83 -24.80 -0.42 18.72
CA LYS A 83 -25.30 -1.36 17.71
C LYS A 83 -25.69 -0.57 16.47
N ILE A 84 -25.07 -0.90 15.34
CA ILE A 84 -25.39 -0.35 14.03
C ILE A 84 -26.43 -1.27 13.39
N THR A 85 -27.54 -0.71 12.90
CA THR A 85 -28.60 -1.48 12.24
C THR A 85 -28.88 -0.94 10.85
N ALA A 86 -29.05 -1.81 9.87
CA ALA A 86 -29.51 -1.47 8.53
C ALA A 86 -30.74 -2.30 8.15
N ALA A 87 -31.51 -1.82 7.17
CA ALA A 87 -32.61 -2.56 6.57
C ALA A 87 -32.05 -3.82 5.88
N HIS A 88 -32.78 -4.94 5.96
CA HIS A 88 -32.39 -6.15 5.22
C HIS A 88 -32.70 -5.96 3.73
N ALA A 89 -31.76 -6.34 2.86
CA ALA A 89 -31.82 -6.03 1.43
C ALA A 89 -33.08 -6.56 0.71
N THR A 90 -33.70 -7.63 1.21
CA THR A 90 -34.82 -8.32 0.55
C THR A 90 -36.06 -8.53 1.42
N ASP A 91 -36.00 -8.18 2.71
CA ASP A 91 -37.08 -8.48 3.68
C ASP A 91 -37.28 -7.27 4.60
N SER A 92 -38.35 -6.51 4.36
CA SER A 92 -38.67 -5.30 5.09
C SER A 92 -39.02 -5.53 6.57
N TYR A 93 -39.27 -6.78 6.98
CA TYR A 93 -39.53 -7.15 8.38
C TYR A 93 -38.27 -7.55 9.13
N LYS A 94 -37.12 -7.66 8.46
CA LYS A 94 -35.84 -8.00 9.07
C LYS A 94 -34.89 -6.81 9.09
N ARG A 95 -34.08 -6.73 10.14
CA ARG A 95 -32.99 -5.76 10.26
C ARG A 95 -31.69 -6.50 10.43
N GLN A 96 -30.68 -6.10 9.67
CA GLN A 96 -29.32 -6.59 9.89
C GLN A 96 -28.68 -5.71 10.95
N SER A 97 -27.86 -6.30 11.82
CA SER A 97 -27.21 -5.55 12.88
C SER A 97 -25.80 -6.02 13.19
N ILE A 98 -24.92 -5.06 13.43
CA ILE A 98 -23.54 -5.29 13.85
C ILE A 98 -23.28 -4.51 15.14
N ARG A 99 -22.54 -5.13 16.07
CA ARG A 99 -22.06 -4.45 17.28
C ARG A 99 -20.84 -3.61 16.94
N ALA A 100 -20.65 -2.50 17.64
CA ALA A 100 -19.46 -1.67 17.52
C ALA A 100 -18.19 -2.53 17.71
N GLN A 101 -17.25 -2.37 16.78
CA GLN A 101 -15.98 -3.08 16.80
C GLN A 101 -14.90 -2.23 17.45
N THR A 102 -13.91 -2.87 18.06
CA THR A 102 -12.74 -2.19 18.58
C THR A 102 -11.95 -1.57 17.42
N PRO A 103 -11.68 -0.25 17.44
CA PRO A 103 -10.87 0.37 16.40
C PRO A 103 -9.40 0.02 16.58
N TYR A 104 -8.72 -0.16 15.45
CA TYR A 104 -7.30 -0.45 15.39
C TYR A 104 -6.58 0.54 14.48
N ASN A 105 -5.40 0.96 14.92
CA ASN A 105 -4.39 1.61 14.11
C ASN A 105 -3.51 0.53 13.49
N ILE A 106 -3.35 0.56 12.18
CA ILE A 106 -2.55 -0.41 11.42
C ILE A 106 -1.33 0.33 10.88
N GLY A 107 -0.14 -0.07 11.35
CA GLY A 107 1.12 0.37 10.75
C GLY A 107 1.32 -0.32 9.41
N MET A 108 1.53 0.46 8.36
CA MET A 108 1.80 -0.03 7.01
C MET A 108 3.14 0.52 6.55
N GLN A 109 3.93 -0.31 5.88
CA GLN A 109 5.17 0.12 5.22
C GLN A 109 5.07 -0.16 3.73
N LEU A 110 5.28 0.88 2.92
CA LEU A 110 5.48 0.78 1.47
C LEU A 110 6.97 0.90 1.19
N SER A 111 7.53 -0.12 0.54
CA SER A 111 8.92 -0.16 0.10
C SER A 111 8.97 -0.03 -1.41
N ILE A 112 9.77 0.91 -1.91
CA ILE A 112 10.04 1.11 -3.33
C ILE A 112 11.46 0.62 -3.59
N LEU A 113 11.62 -0.29 -4.53
CA LEU A 113 12.92 -0.79 -4.99
C LEU A 113 13.10 -0.37 -6.43
N ALA A 114 14.18 0.36 -6.72
CA ALA A 114 14.52 0.83 -8.05
C ALA A 114 16.03 0.71 -8.27
N LYS A 115 16.44 0.43 -9.52
CA LYS A 115 17.86 0.37 -9.88
C LYS A 115 18.48 1.76 -10.04
N ASN A 116 17.68 2.72 -10.49
CA ASN A 116 18.10 4.10 -10.72
C ASN A 116 17.34 5.02 -9.76
N GLN A 117 18.01 6.07 -9.28
CA GLN A 117 17.40 7.07 -8.41
C GLN A 117 16.22 7.80 -9.09
N ASP A 118 16.32 8.06 -10.40
CA ASP A 118 15.25 8.69 -11.18
C ASP A 118 13.95 7.86 -11.18
N ASP A 119 14.04 6.55 -11.47
CA ASP A 119 12.89 5.64 -11.44
C ASP A 119 12.23 5.65 -10.03
N GLY A 120 13.03 5.67 -8.96
CA GLY A 120 12.55 5.76 -7.58
C GLY A 120 11.88 7.10 -7.25
N LEU A 121 12.46 8.21 -7.73
CA LEU A 121 11.93 9.55 -7.51
C LEU A 121 10.60 9.75 -8.25
N GLN A 122 10.48 9.30 -9.51
CA GLN A 122 9.23 9.37 -10.27
C GLN A 122 8.08 8.64 -9.57
N ILE A 123 8.35 7.51 -8.91
CA ILE A 123 7.36 6.77 -8.12
C ILE A 123 6.96 7.58 -6.89
N LEU A 124 7.95 8.13 -6.17
CA LEU A 124 7.72 8.91 -4.96
C LEU A 124 6.88 10.16 -5.23
N GLU A 125 7.15 10.85 -6.33
CA GLU A 125 6.40 12.05 -6.77
C GLU A 125 4.94 11.76 -7.09
N GLN A 126 4.59 10.52 -7.48
CA GLN A 126 3.19 10.12 -7.68
C GLN A 126 2.48 9.72 -6.38
N ILE A 127 3.18 9.64 -5.25
CA ILE A 127 2.64 9.18 -3.98
C ILE A 127 2.55 10.32 -2.97
N VAL A 128 3.67 10.97 -2.68
CA VAL A 128 3.80 11.93 -1.59
C VAL A 128 2.83 13.11 -1.68
N PRO A 129 2.58 13.74 -2.85
CA PRO A 129 1.71 14.91 -2.94
C PRO A 129 0.25 14.68 -2.50
N TYR A 130 -0.22 13.43 -2.47
CA TYR A 130 -1.58 13.09 -2.04
C TYR A 130 -1.77 13.12 -0.51
N PHE A 131 -0.69 13.14 0.26
CA PHE A 131 -0.73 13.14 1.73
C PHE A 131 -0.52 14.56 2.27
N GLN A 132 -1.57 15.19 2.79
CA GLN A 132 -1.52 16.55 3.34
C GLN A 132 -2.19 16.67 4.72
N PRO A 133 -1.61 16.15 5.83
CA PRO A 133 -0.70 15.02 6.00
C PRO A 133 -1.42 13.66 5.96
N ASP A 134 -2.76 13.69 5.85
CA ASP A 134 -3.62 12.52 5.73
C ASP A 134 -4.35 12.49 4.39
N TYR A 135 -4.66 11.27 3.97
CA TYR A 135 -5.49 10.97 2.80
C TYR A 135 -6.61 10.04 3.25
N SER A 136 -7.84 10.54 3.29
CA SER A 136 -9.00 9.77 3.75
C SER A 136 -9.65 9.00 2.61
N VAL A 137 -9.85 7.70 2.82
CA VAL A 137 -10.55 6.81 1.87
C VAL A 137 -11.86 6.32 2.46
N THR A 138 -12.94 6.46 1.69
CA THR A 138 -14.23 5.89 2.07
C THR A 138 -14.27 4.41 1.69
N ILE A 139 -14.40 3.54 2.70
CA ILE A 139 -14.54 2.10 2.51
C ILE A 139 -15.97 1.64 2.78
N LYS A 140 -16.35 0.51 2.18
CA LYS A 140 -17.54 -0.26 2.52
C LYS A 140 -17.10 -1.50 3.29
N PRO A 141 -17.07 -1.46 4.64
CA PRO A 141 -16.46 -2.52 5.41
C PRO A 141 -17.31 -3.79 5.46
N ILE A 142 -18.63 -3.69 5.25
CA ILE A 142 -19.59 -4.79 5.35
C ILE A 142 -20.18 -5.07 3.97
N ASP A 143 -20.03 -6.31 3.50
CA ASP A 143 -20.56 -6.72 2.21
C ASP A 143 -22.10 -6.84 2.29
N GLY A 144 -22.80 -6.34 1.28
CA GLY A 144 -24.28 -6.31 1.27
C GLY A 144 -24.91 -5.13 2.00
N TRP A 145 -24.14 -4.27 2.68
CA TRP A 145 -24.62 -3.03 3.30
C TRP A 145 -24.13 -1.83 2.49
N SER A 146 -24.78 -1.53 1.36
CA SER A 146 -24.35 -0.48 0.42
C SER A 146 -24.24 0.92 1.02
N ASP A 147 -25.07 1.19 2.02
CA ASP A 147 -25.25 2.51 2.62
C ASP A 147 -24.33 2.72 3.81
N TYR A 148 -23.76 1.64 4.35
CA TYR A 148 -22.77 1.74 5.42
C TYR A 148 -21.38 2.00 4.84
N LYS A 149 -20.97 3.27 4.94
CA LYS A 149 -19.67 3.76 4.53
C LYS A 149 -18.90 4.22 5.75
N GLN A 150 -17.59 4.02 5.72
CA GLN A 150 -16.70 4.49 6.76
C GLN A 150 -15.50 5.18 6.11
N ASP A 151 -15.20 6.38 6.57
CA ASP A 151 -13.99 7.10 6.17
C ASP A 151 -12.82 6.63 7.03
N VAL A 152 -11.73 6.27 6.37
CA VAL A 152 -10.50 5.77 7.00
C VAL A 152 -9.35 6.71 6.60
N PRO A 153 -8.82 7.49 7.55
CA PRO A 153 -7.66 8.32 7.27
C PRO A 153 -6.39 7.46 7.16
N ILE A 154 -5.60 7.71 6.11
CA ILE A 154 -4.26 7.14 5.93
C ILE A 154 -3.26 8.28 6.14
N ILE A 155 -2.40 8.15 7.15
CA ILE A 155 -1.45 9.19 7.55
C ILE A 155 -0.05 8.78 7.12
N LEU A 156 0.65 9.67 6.40
CA LEU A 156 2.06 9.47 6.07
C LEU A 156 2.92 9.91 7.26
N ASN A 157 3.46 8.95 8.00
CA ASN A 157 4.26 9.23 9.20
C ASN A 157 5.69 9.65 8.87
N SER A 158 6.32 8.97 7.91
CA SER A 158 7.70 9.25 7.52
C SER A 158 8.00 8.75 6.12
N VAL A 159 9.03 9.32 5.51
CA VAL A 159 9.64 8.88 4.25
C VAL A 159 11.13 8.75 4.51
N ALA A 160 11.72 7.61 4.14
CA ALA A 160 13.15 7.36 4.25
C ALA A 160 13.68 6.86 2.90
N ILE A 161 14.87 7.33 2.53
CA ILE A 161 15.59 6.89 1.33
C ILE A 161 16.86 6.20 1.81
N GLU A 162 17.06 4.97 1.37
CA GLU A 162 18.24 4.16 1.64
C GLU A 162 18.92 3.87 0.29
N ASP A 163 20.24 4.07 0.23
CA ASP A 163 21.07 3.67 -0.91
C ASP A 163 21.97 2.51 -0.47
N SER A 164 21.79 1.35 -1.09
CA SER A 164 22.60 0.16 -0.87
C SER A 164 23.58 0.01 -2.03
N TYR A 165 24.78 0.55 -1.86
CA TYR A 165 25.88 0.37 -2.79
C TYR A 165 26.66 -0.89 -2.44
N ASP A 166 26.64 -1.89 -3.33
CA ASP A 166 27.37 -3.16 -3.18
C ASP A 166 28.56 -3.24 -4.16
N GLY A 167 29.27 -2.12 -4.33
CA GLY A 167 30.48 -2.06 -5.15
C GLY A 167 31.72 -2.32 -4.30
N ASP A 168 32.44 -3.39 -4.61
CA ASP A 168 33.76 -3.67 -4.08
C ASP A 168 34.74 -2.57 -4.54
N PHE A 169 35.29 -1.78 -3.62
CA PHE A 169 36.31 -0.77 -3.92
C PHE A 169 37.69 -1.41 -4.13
N THR A 170 37.78 -2.55 -4.81
CA THR A 170 39.08 -3.11 -5.19
C THR A 170 39.64 -2.31 -6.36
N THR A 171 40.60 -1.46 -6.02
CA THR A 171 41.50 -0.68 -6.90
C THR A 171 42.18 -1.52 -7.97
#